data_AF-K1UJD3-F1
#
_entry.id   AF-K1UJD3-F1
#
_cell.length_a   1.000
_cell.length_b   1.000
_cell.length_c   1.000
_cell.angle_alpha   90.00
_cell.angle_beta   90.00
_cell.angle_gamma   90.00
#
_symmetry.space_group_name_H-M   'P 1'
#
loop_
_entity.id
_entity.type
_entity.pdbx_description
1 polymer ?
#
loop_
_entity_poly.entity_id
_entity_poly.type
_entity_poly.pdbx_seq_one_letter_code
_entity_poly.pdbx_strand_id
1 'polypeptide(L)'
;MANRVFQNVVYQMKDAVDRVVGVIDETGTVISCSELGQIGEVREGVAAVRQTAGDAFVRDGYAYHQFSNAKHNDYAVFVEGTDTTAEQFAAMLSISLHNVI
;
A
#
# COMPACT_ATOMS: atom_id res chain seq x y z
N MET A 1 13.36 9.60 1.79
CA MET A 1 13.86 8.74 2.89
C MET A 1 12.86 7.64 3.24
N ALA A 2 11.56 7.94 3.33
CA ALA A 2 10.48 6.99 3.60
C ALA A 2 10.47 5.75 2.67
N ASN A 3 10.71 5.90 1.37
CA ASN A 3 10.71 4.78 0.41
C ASN A 3 11.68 3.66 0.80
N ARG A 4 12.87 3.99 1.31
CA ARG A 4 13.87 2.98 1.73
C ARG A 4 13.44 2.24 2.99
N VAL A 5 12.75 2.94 3.90
CA VAL A 5 12.23 2.35 5.14
C VAL A 5 11.05 1.42 4.82
N PHE A 6 10.09 1.88 4.00
CA PHE A 6 8.99 1.07 3.51
C PHE A 6 9.48 -0.17 2.77
N GLN A 7 10.43 0.00 1.86
CA GLN A 7 10.96 -1.12 1.09
C GLN A 7 11.58 -2.20 1.97
N ASN A 8 12.33 -1.84 3.02
CA ASN A 8 12.90 -2.83 3.92
C ASN A 8 11.81 -3.66 4.63
N VAL A 9 10.75 -3.00 5.12
CA VAL A 9 9.64 -3.67 5.83
C VAL A 9 8.82 -4.54 4.87
N VAL A 10 8.38 -3.96 3.74
CA VAL A 10 7.58 -4.63 2.71
C VAL A 10 8.32 -5.84 2.13
N TYR A 11 9.62 -5.74 1.88
CA TYR A 11 10.41 -6.83 1.34
C TYR A 11 10.57 -7.99 2.34
N GLN A 12 10.75 -7.70 3.63
CA GLN A 12 10.79 -8.74 4.68
C GLN A 12 9.44 -9.46 4.85
N MET A 13 8.33 -8.78 4.55
CA MET A 13 6.99 -9.36 4.65
C MET A 13 6.65 -10.29 3.49
N LYS A 14 7.40 -10.26 2.38
CA LYS A 14 7.18 -11.11 1.20
C LYS A 14 7.03 -12.60 1.54
N ASP A 15 7.86 -13.11 2.45
CA ASP A 15 7.86 -14.54 2.79
C ASP A 15 6.78 -14.88 3.84
N ALA A 16 6.27 -13.87 4.55
CA ALA A 16 5.21 -14.04 5.55
C ALA A 16 3.80 -13.86 4.94
N VAL A 17 3.71 -13.06 3.89
CA VAL A 17 2.48 -12.77 3.17
C VAL A 17 2.62 -13.39 1.79
N ASP A 18 1.91 -14.50 1.55
CA ASP A 18 1.89 -15.23 0.27
C ASP A 18 1.12 -14.48 -0.84
N ARG A 19 1.36 -13.16 -0.94
CA ARG A 19 0.67 -12.20 -1.80
C ARG A 19 1.58 -11.02 -2.13
N VAL A 20 1.39 -10.39 -3.28
CA VAL A 20 2.10 -9.13 -3.58
C VAL A 20 1.59 -8.02 -2.66
N VAL A 21 2.52 -7.33 -1.99
CA VAL A 21 2.22 -6.19 -1.11
C VAL A 21 3.11 -5.02 -1.42
N GLY A 22 2.61 -3.80 -1.24
CA GLY A 22 3.42 -2.61 -1.46
C GLY A 22 2.75 -1.34 -0.97
N VAL A 23 3.39 -0.22 -1.26
CA VAL A 23 2.95 1.13 -0.88
C VAL A 23 2.98 2.01 -2.10
N ILE A 24 1.93 2.80 -2.26
CA ILE A 24 1.84 3.88 -3.24
C ILE A 24 1.81 5.24 -2.55
N ASP A 25 2.34 6.25 -3.23
CA ASP A 25 2.22 7.67 -2.84
C ASP A 25 0.88 8.28 -3.31
N GLU A 26 0.68 9.58 -3.07
CA GLU A 26 -0.53 10.35 -3.40
C GLU A 26 -0.86 10.36 -4.90
N THR A 27 0.15 10.19 -5.75
CA THR A 27 0.00 10.16 -7.21
C THR A 27 -0.42 8.78 -7.73
N GLY A 28 -0.35 7.75 -6.88
CA GLY A 28 -0.59 6.36 -7.28
C GLY A 28 0.67 5.65 -7.77
N THR A 29 1.85 6.25 -7.59
CA THR A 29 3.14 5.64 -7.93
C THR A 29 3.54 4.64 -6.87
N VAL A 30 3.95 3.44 -7.26
CA VAL A 30 4.49 2.41 -6.36
C VAL A 30 5.87 2.83 -5.87
N ILE A 31 5.97 3.14 -4.58
CA ILE A 31 7.21 3.59 -3.94
C ILE A 31 7.94 2.48 -3.19
N SER A 32 7.24 1.39 -2.87
CA SER A 32 7.83 0.16 -2.33
C SER A 32 6.96 -1.04 -2.69
N CYS A 33 7.56 -2.19 -2.95
CA CYS A 33 6.82 -3.41 -3.27
C CYS A 33 7.64 -4.67 -2.93
N SER A 34 6.95 -5.75 -2.58
CA SER A 34 7.55 -7.08 -2.43
C SER A 34 8.02 -7.65 -3.78
N GLU A 35 7.40 -7.19 -4.88
CA GLU A 35 7.84 -7.43 -6.25
C GLU A 35 8.61 -6.19 -6.77
N LEU A 36 9.95 -6.30 -6.80
CA LEU A 36 10.82 -5.15 -7.09
C LEU A 36 10.58 -4.55 -8.48
N GLY A 37 10.11 -5.36 -9.43
CA GLY A 37 9.79 -4.90 -10.79
C GLY A 37 8.65 -3.88 -10.85
N GLN A 38 7.76 -3.85 -9.84
CA GLN A 38 6.62 -2.92 -9.81
C GLN A 38 6.98 -1.53 -9.28
N ILE A 39 8.17 -1.33 -8.72
CA ILE A 39 8.56 -0.04 -8.13
C ILE A 39 8.71 1.00 -9.24
N GLY A 40 8.04 2.13 -9.09
CA GLY A 40 7.96 3.21 -10.08
C GLY A 40 6.79 3.08 -11.06
N GLU A 41 6.03 1.98 -11.02
CA GLU A 41 4.79 1.87 -11.80
C GLU A 41 3.71 2.79 -11.22
N VAL A 42 2.91 3.39 -12.11
CA VAL A 42 1.76 4.22 -11.73
C VAL A 42 0.50 3.38 -11.86
N ARG A 43 -0.24 3.21 -10.76
CA ARG A 43 -1.51 2.50 -10.77
C ARG A 43 -2.65 3.44 -11.15
N GLU A 44 -3.03 3.40 -12.43
CA GLU A 44 -4.02 4.31 -13.01
C GLU A 44 -5.37 4.26 -12.29
N GLY A 45 -5.96 5.45 -12.10
CA GLY A 45 -7.26 5.61 -11.44
C GLY A 45 -7.24 5.46 -9.91
N VAL A 46 -6.17 4.93 -9.31
CA VAL A 46 -6.05 4.81 -7.85
C VAL A 46 -5.99 6.18 -7.17
N ALA A 47 -5.32 7.16 -7.77
CA ALA A 47 -5.27 8.54 -7.28
C ALA A 47 -6.65 9.23 -7.29
N ALA A 48 -7.53 8.86 -8.22
CA ALA A 48 -8.90 9.39 -8.26
C ALA A 48 -9.80 8.70 -7.22
N VAL A 49 -9.74 7.37 -7.13
CA VAL A 49 -10.57 6.58 -6.20
C VAL A 49 -10.29 6.98 -4.76
N ARG A 50 -9.02 7.13 -4.36
CA ARG A 50 -8.66 7.50 -2.98
C ARG A 50 -9.23 8.83 -2.49
N GLN A 51 -9.49 9.79 -3.40
CA GLN A 51 -10.04 11.10 -3.04
C GLN A 51 -11.51 10.99 -2.60
N THR A 52 -12.20 9.97 -3.12
CA THR A 52 -13.61 9.69 -2.82
C THR A 52 -13.80 8.52 -1.86
N ALA A 53 -12.80 7.63 -1.78
CA ALA A 53 -12.79 6.49 -0.90
C ALA A 53 -12.46 6.93 0.53
N GLY A 54 -13.06 6.26 1.51
CA GLY A 54 -12.63 6.36 2.90
C GLY A 54 -11.27 5.66 3.10
N ASP A 55 -11.06 5.10 4.29
CA ASP A 55 -9.75 4.56 4.65
C ASP A 55 -9.33 3.32 3.83
N ALA A 56 -10.27 2.60 3.23
CA ALA A 56 -9.99 1.41 2.43
C ALA A 56 -10.87 1.32 1.17
N PHE A 57 -10.33 0.67 0.14
CA PHE A 57 -11.06 0.37 -1.10
C PHE A 57 -10.42 -0.80 -1.85
N VAL A 58 -11.14 -1.39 -2.79
CA VAL A 58 -10.63 -2.47 -3.66
C VAL A 58 -10.63 -1.99 -5.10
N ARG A 59 -9.55 -2.27 -5.83
CA ARG A 59 -9.42 -1.91 -7.25
C ARG A 59 -8.44 -2.83 -7.96
N ASP A 60 -8.76 -3.19 -9.21
CA ASP A 60 -7.87 -3.93 -10.12
C ASP A 60 -7.28 -5.22 -9.52
N GLY A 61 -8.05 -5.89 -8.64
CA GLY A 61 -7.62 -7.11 -7.96
C GLY A 61 -6.80 -6.89 -6.69
N TYR A 62 -6.70 -5.67 -6.17
CA TYR A 62 -5.96 -5.33 -4.97
C TYR A 62 -6.84 -4.63 -3.93
N ALA A 63 -6.62 -4.97 -2.66
CA ALA A 63 -7.15 -4.24 -1.52
C ALA A 63 -6.18 -3.12 -1.14
N TYR A 64 -6.72 -1.93 -0.90
CA TYR A 64 -5.98 -0.73 -0.54
C TYR A 64 -6.39 -0.25 0.84
N HIS A 65 -5.42 0.24 1.61
CA HIS A 65 -5.68 0.94 2.87
C HIS A 65 -4.82 2.20 2.96
N GLN A 66 -5.49 3.35 3.04
CA GLN A 66 -4.86 4.66 3.17
C GLN A 66 -4.25 4.83 4.57
N PHE A 67 -3.14 5.55 4.65
CA PHE A 67 -2.53 6.00 5.90
C PHE A 67 -1.77 7.31 5.68
N SER A 68 -1.65 8.10 6.74
CA SER A 68 -1.08 9.45 6.75
C SER A 68 -0.04 9.57 7.84
N ASN A 69 0.97 10.45 7.68
CA ASN A 69 1.67 11.00 8.84
C ASN A 69 1.11 12.40 9.15
N ALA A 70 0.29 12.51 10.20
CA ALA A 70 -0.23 13.72 10.87
C ALA A 70 -0.87 14.87 10.06
N LYS A 71 -0.73 14.98 8.72
CA LYS A 71 -1.28 16.12 7.95
C LYS A 71 -2.09 15.80 6.69
N HIS A 72 -1.84 14.74 5.92
CA HIS A 72 -2.74 14.28 4.82
C HIS A 72 -2.47 12.80 4.45
N ASN A 73 -3.47 12.09 3.92
CA ASN A 73 -3.36 10.69 3.46
C ASN A 73 -2.41 10.58 2.25
N ASP A 74 -1.12 10.65 2.53
CA ASP A 74 -0.07 10.70 1.51
C ASP A 74 0.24 9.31 0.94
N TYR A 75 -0.11 8.24 1.66
CA TYR A 75 0.23 6.87 1.28
C TYR A 75 -0.97 5.93 1.33
N ALA A 76 -0.89 4.86 0.55
CA ALA A 76 -1.78 3.72 0.70
C ALA A 76 -0.99 2.42 0.56
N VAL A 77 -1.27 1.46 1.44
CA VAL A 77 -0.81 0.08 1.27
C VAL A 77 -1.70 -0.57 0.23
N PHE A 78 -1.13 -1.43 -0.62
CA PHE A 78 -1.88 -2.37 -1.44
C PHE A 78 -1.48 -3.80 -1.15
N VAL A 79 -2.45 -4.70 -1.18
CA VAL A 79 -2.29 -6.15 -1.02
C VAL A 79 -3.07 -6.83 -2.13
N GLU A 80 -2.45 -7.79 -2.80
CA GLU A 80 -3.10 -8.59 -3.83
C GLU A 80 -4.30 -9.37 -3.26
N GLY A 81 -5.38 -9.39 -4.01
CA GLY A 81 -6.64 -10.03 -3.64
C GLY A 81 -7.74 -9.02 -3.29
N THR A 82 -8.97 -9.52 -3.38
CA THR A 82 -10.20 -8.77 -3.08
C THR A 82 -11.01 -9.46 -1.97
N ASP A 83 -10.39 -10.41 -1.27
CA ASP A 83 -10.99 -11.13 -0.16
C ASP A 83 -10.73 -10.42 1.17
N THR A 84 -11.44 -10.84 2.21
CA THR A 84 -11.32 -10.28 3.55
C THR A 84 -9.90 -10.39 4.11
N THR A 85 -9.13 -11.40 3.71
CA THR A 85 -7.74 -11.56 4.14
C THR A 85 -6.83 -10.48 3.54
N ALA A 86 -7.03 -10.12 2.26
CA ALA A 86 -6.31 -9.00 1.61
C ALA A 86 -6.59 -7.69 2.33
N GLU A 87 -7.85 -7.42 2.64
CA GLU A 87 -8.29 -6.22 3.35
C GLU A 87 -7.69 -6.15 4.76
N GLN A 88 -7.72 -7.27 5.50
CA GLN A 88 -7.13 -7.37 6.84
C GLN A 88 -5.61 -7.16 6.82
N PHE A 89 -4.91 -7.72 5.82
CA PHE A 89 -3.48 -7.47 5.66
C PHE A 89 -3.20 -6.01 5.31
N ALA A 90 -3.96 -5.40 4.38
CA ALA A 90 -3.78 -3.99 4.03
C ALA A 90 -3.97 -3.08 5.26
N ALA A 91 -4.98 -3.37 6.10
CA ALA A 91 -5.21 -2.65 7.35
C ALA A 91 -4.09 -2.85 8.40
N MET A 92 -3.61 -4.08 8.60
CA MET A 92 -2.51 -4.32 9.56
C MET A 92 -1.19 -3.69 9.11
N LEU A 93 -0.92 -3.73 7.81
CA LEU A 93 0.25 -3.10 7.22
C LEU A 93 0.18 -1.58 7.29
N SER A 94 -1.00 -0.97 7.08
CA SER A 94 -1.15 0.48 7.19
C SER A 94 -0.81 0.96 8.60
N ILE A 95 -1.25 0.24 9.64
CA ILE A 95 -0.92 0.53 11.05
C ILE A 95 0.57 0.34 11.32
N SER A 96 1.15 -0.77 10.83
CA SER A 96 2.56 -1.10 11.05
C SER A 96 3.48 -0.06 10.42
N LEU A 97 3.18 0.34 9.18
CA LEU A 97 3.97 1.31 8.43
C LEU A 97 3.77 2.73 8.95
N HIS A 98 2.57 3.08 9.42
CA HIS A 98 2.32 4.37 10.07
C HIS A 98 3.25 4.59 11.28
N ASN A 99 3.49 3.55 12.10
CA ASN A 99 4.33 3.67 13.30
C ASN A 99 5.84 3.70 13.03
N VAL A 100 6.26 3.49 11.78
CA VAL A 100 7.67 3.41 11.38
C VAL A 100 8.20 4.75 10.81
N ILE A 101 7.32 5.74 10.59
CA ILE A 101 7.62 7.05 9.99
C ILE A 101 7.25 8.18 10.95
#